data_AF-A0A843E919-F1
#
_entry.id   AF-A0A843E919-F1
#
_cell.length_a   1.000
_cell.length_b   1.000
_cell.length_c   1.000
_cell.angle_alpha   90.00
_cell.angle_beta   90.00
_cell.angle_gamma   90.00
#
_symmetry.space_group_name_H-M   'P 1'
#
loop_
_entity.id
_entity.type
_entity.pdbx_description
1 polymer ?
#
loop_
_entity_poly.entity_id
_entity_poly.type
_entity_poly.pdbx_seq_one_letter_code
_entity_poly.pdbx_strand_id
1 'polypeptide(L)'
;SFEETVRASETLNAFAKAKEGDEILVPVGASSFVTAKVTASPKAVVGIGNKISVEKSLDEATKFIGDNLAEIKDALTKLNDSMQEMNAAATNLAAAVQQEYQRRQQ
;
A
#
# COMPACT_ATOMS: atom_id res chain seq x y z
N SER A 1 -7.23 -0.77 3.07
CA SER A 1 -6.07 -1.70 3.21
C SER A 1 -5.03 -1.43 2.12
N PHE A 2 -3.82 -2.02 2.17
CA PHE A 2 -2.81 -1.84 1.09
C PHE A 2 -3.37 -2.22 -0.28
N GLU A 3 -4.01 -3.38 -0.38
CA GLU A 3 -4.63 -3.89 -1.61
C GLU A 3 -5.77 -2.98 -2.12
N GLU A 4 -6.54 -2.39 -1.22
CA GLU A 4 -7.55 -1.38 -1.55
C GLU A 4 -6.92 -0.09 -2.11
N THR A 5 -5.78 0.33 -1.55
CA THR A 5 -5.03 1.51 -2.02
C THR A 5 -4.45 1.27 -3.41
N VAL A 6 -3.98 0.04 -3.69
CA VAL A 6 -3.54 -0.39 -5.02
C VAL A 6 -4.69 -0.31 -6.01
N ARG A 7 -5.85 -0.91 -5.70
CA ARG A 7 -7.05 -0.87 -6.55
C ARG A 7 -7.51 0.57 -6.84
N ALA A 8 -7.48 1.43 -5.83
CA ALA A 8 -7.80 2.85 -6.00
C ALA A 8 -6.80 3.55 -6.94
N SER A 9 -5.49 3.28 -6.80
CA SER A 9 -4.44 3.82 -7.67
C SER A 9 -4.61 3.39 -9.13
N GLU A 10 -4.91 2.11 -9.36
CA GLU A 10 -5.16 1.57 -10.71
C GLU A 10 -6.38 2.24 -11.37
N THR A 11 -7.45 2.41 -10.60
CA THR A 11 -8.69 3.04 -11.06
C THR A 11 -8.45 4.51 -11.41
N LEU A 12 -7.78 5.27 -10.54
CA LEU A 12 -7.45 6.67 -10.80
C LEU A 12 -6.54 6.84 -12.02
N ASN A 13 -5.55 5.95 -12.18
CA ASN A 13 -4.70 5.93 -13.38
C ASN A 13 -5.47 5.62 -14.66
N ALA A 14 -6.46 4.72 -14.61
CA ALA A 14 -7.31 4.43 -15.75
C ALA A 14 -8.14 5.64 -16.15
N PHE A 15 -8.75 6.32 -15.17
CA PHE A 15 -9.47 7.59 -15.39
C PHE A 15 -8.56 8.69 -15.94
N ALA A 16 -7.32 8.81 -15.46
CA ALA A 16 -6.39 9.86 -15.90
C ALA A 16 -5.96 9.70 -17.37
N LYS A 17 -6.01 8.47 -17.90
CA LYS A 17 -5.65 8.15 -19.30
C LYS A 17 -6.85 8.10 -20.24
N ALA A 18 -8.06 8.00 -19.70
CA ALA A 18 -9.29 7.88 -20.46
C ALA A 18 -9.76 9.25 -20.97
N LYS A 19 -10.47 9.24 -22.10
CA LYS A 19 -11.07 10.43 -22.70
C LYS A 19 -12.54 10.53 -22.32
N GLU A 20 -13.11 11.72 -22.45
CA GLU A 20 -14.54 11.91 -22.31
C GLU A 20 -15.32 10.94 -23.21
N GLY A 21 -16.32 10.27 -22.64
CA GLY A 21 -17.16 9.31 -23.35
C GLY A 21 -16.64 7.87 -23.33
N ASP A 22 -15.39 7.64 -22.91
CA ASP A 22 -14.85 6.28 -22.78
C ASP A 22 -15.59 5.51 -21.66
N GLU A 23 -15.77 4.21 -21.87
CA GLU A 23 -16.27 3.30 -20.86
C GLU A 23 -15.10 2.60 -20.16
N ILE A 24 -15.13 2.60 -18.83
CA ILE A 24 -14.10 1.99 -18.01
C ILE A 24 -14.73 1.11 -16.92
N LEU A 25 -13.97 0.09 -16.49
CA LEU A 25 -14.38 -0.80 -15.41
C LEU A 25 -13.85 -0.27 -14.08
N VAL A 26 -14.77 -0.01 -13.16
CA VAL A 26 -14.47 0.45 -11.80
C VAL A 26 -14.58 -0.74 -10.85
N PRO A 27 -13.49 -1.12 -10.15
CA PRO A 27 -13.53 -2.17 -9.14
C PRO A 27 -14.35 -1.71 -7.93
N VAL A 28 -15.31 -2.53 -7.51
CA VAL A 28 -16.15 -2.27 -6.32
C VAL A 28 -15.82 -3.22 -5.16
N GLY A 29 -14.78 -4.04 -5.31
CA GLY A 29 -14.33 -5.03 -4.32
C GLY A 29 -14.85 -6.44 -4.60
N ALA A 30 -14.37 -7.42 -3.84
CA ALA A 30 -14.74 -8.84 -3.98
C ALA A 30 -14.69 -9.36 -5.44
N SER A 31 -13.65 -8.96 -6.19
CA SER A 31 -13.49 -9.29 -7.62
C SER A 31 -14.66 -8.85 -8.52
N SER A 32 -15.43 -7.86 -8.08
CA SER A 32 -16.57 -7.30 -8.81
C SER A 32 -16.22 -5.93 -9.40
N PHE A 33 -16.76 -5.67 -10.59
CA PHE A 33 -16.51 -4.46 -11.38
C PHE A 33 -17.82 -3.90 -11.91
N VAL A 34 -17.89 -2.57 -12.04
CA VAL A 34 -19.03 -1.86 -12.63
C VAL A 34 -18.55 -1.01 -13.80
N THR A 35 -19.32 -0.97 -14.89
CA THR A 35 -19.02 -0.10 -16.03
C THR A 35 -19.42 1.33 -15.71
N ALA A 36 -18.52 2.28 -15.97
CA ALA A 36 -18.76 3.71 -15.83
C ALA A 36 -18.29 4.45 -17.10
N LYS A 37 -18.96 5.56 -17.43
CA LYS A 37 -18.57 6.45 -18.53
C LYS A 37 -17.84 7.68 -18.00
N VAL A 38 -16.73 8.04 -18.64
CA VAL A 38 -15.89 9.19 -18.27
C VAL A 38 -16.54 10.50 -18.73
N THR A 39 -16.55 11.50 -17.85
CA THR A 39 -17.11 12.85 -18.11
C THR A 39 -16.03 13.84 -18.55
N ALA A 40 -16.43 15.02 -19.03
CA ALA A 40 -15.53 16.07 -19.56
C ALA A 40 -14.49 16.63 -18.56
N SER A 41 -14.68 16.42 -17.26
CA SER A 41 -13.77 16.89 -16.21
C SER A 41 -13.83 15.96 -14.99
N PRO A 42 -13.20 14.79 -15.07
CA PRO A 42 -13.19 13.87 -13.95
C PRO A 42 -12.35 14.47 -12.82
N LYS A 43 -12.94 14.51 -11.62
CA LYS A 43 -12.25 14.89 -10.39
C LYS A 43 -12.37 13.75 -9.40
N ALA A 44 -11.43 13.69 -8.47
CA ALA A 44 -11.43 12.69 -7.41
C ALA A 44 -11.58 13.37 -6.04
N VAL A 45 -12.45 12.82 -5.21
CA VAL A 45 -12.52 13.16 -3.79
C VAL A 45 -11.64 12.18 -3.05
N VAL A 46 -10.58 12.68 -2.42
CA VAL A 46 -9.57 11.86 -1.75
C VAL A 46 -9.58 12.17 -0.26
N GLY A 47 -9.66 11.12 0.56
CA GLY A 47 -9.53 11.23 2.01
C GLY A 47 -8.09 11.51 2.42
N ILE A 48 -7.89 12.49 3.30
CA ILE A 48 -6.57 12.84 3.86
C ILE A 48 -6.44 12.46 5.34
N GLY A 49 -7.40 11.70 5.87
CA GLY A 49 -7.45 11.28 7.28
C GLY A 49 -8.39 12.14 8.13
N ASN A 50 -8.59 11.75 9.39
CA ASN A 50 -9.46 12.44 10.34
C ASN A 50 -10.89 12.72 9.84
N LYS A 51 -11.44 11.85 8.97
CA LYS A 51 -12.74 12.02 8.30
C LYS A 51 -12.82 13.26 7.39
N ILE A 52 -11.67 13.78 6.95
CA ILE A 52 -11.57 14.90 6.03
C ILE A 52 -11.26 14.38 4.63
N SER A 53 -11.97 14.91 3.64
CA SER A 53 -11.75 14.64 2.23
C SER A 53 -11.63 15.95 1.46
N VAL A 54 -10.80 15.94 0.41
CA VAL A 54 -10.57 17.09 -0.46
C VAL A 54 -10.79 16.69 -1.91
N GLU A 55 -11.32 17.63 -2.69
CA GLU A 55 -11.40 17.48 -4.14
C GLU A 55 -10.02 17.76 -4.75
N LYS A 56 -9.58 16.87 -5.63
CA LYS A 56 -8.30 16.95 -6.36
C LYS A 56 -8.53 16.69 -7.84
N SER A 57 -7.64 17.23 -8.68
CA SER A 57 -7.54 16.76 -10.06
C SER A 57 -7.14 15.29 -10.08
N LEU A 58 -7.40 14.57 -11.19
CA LEU A 58 -6.97 13.18 -11.30
C LEU A 58 -5.46 13.01 -11.18
N ASP A 59 -4.67 13.95 -11.72
CA ASP A 59 -3.21 13.91 -11.63
C ASP A 59 -2.74 14.05 -10.17
N GLU A 60 -3.32 15.03 -9.45
CA GLU A 60 -3.02 15.25 -8.04
C GLU A 60 -3.45 14.07 -7.16
N ALA A 61 -4.62 13.49 -7.44
CA ALA A 61 -5.14 12.33 -6.72
C ALA A 61 -4.26 11.09 -6.97
N THR A 62 -3.86 10.88 -8.23
CA THR A 62 -2.97 9.77 -8.62
C THR A 62 -1.61 9.90 -7.94
N LYS A 63 -1.04 11.10 -7.93
CA LYS A 63 0.20 11.39 -7.21
C LYS A 63 0.06 11.14 -5.71
N PHE A 64 -0.99 11.70 -5.10
CA PHE A 64 -1.22 11.56 -3.66
C PHE A 64 -1.34 10.09 -3.21
N ILE A 65 -2.12 9.28 -3.95
CA ILE A 65 -2.26 7.85 -3.67
C ILE A 65 -0.94 7.11 -3.92
N GLY A 66 -0.19 7.49 -4.97
CA GLY A 66 1.13 6.92 -5.28
C GLY A 66 2.15 7.16 -4.18
N ASP A 67 2.21 8.39 -3.65
CA ASP A 67 3.08 8.75 -2.53
C ASP A 67 2.71 7.95 -1.27
N ASN A 68 1.41 7.82 -0.98
CA ASN A 68 0.92 6.98 0.12
C ASN A 68 1.32 5.50 -0.04
N LEU A 69 1.22 4.96 -1.26
CA LEU A 69 1.61 3.59 -1.54
C LEU A 69 3.12 3.37 -1.36
N ALA A 70 3.94 4.36 -1.73
CA ALA A 70 5.38 4.33 -1.53
C ALA A 70 5.73 4.34 -0.03
N GLU A 71 5.10 5.20 0.77
CA GLU A 71 5.29 5.22 2.23
C GLU A 71 4.93 3.89 2.88
N ILE A 72 3.80 3.27 2.48
CA ILE A 72 3.40 1.96 3.00
C ILE A 72 4.43 0.88 2.63
N LYS A 73 4.93 0.87 1.40
CA LYS A 73 5.97 -0.08 0.96
C LYS A 73 7.26 0.10 1.75
N ASP A 74 7.71 1.33 1.95
CA ASP A 74 8.91 1.62 2.73
C ASP A 74 8.76 1.18 4.19
N ALA A 75 7.60 1.40 4.79
CA ALA A 75 7.31 0.94 6.14
C ALA A 75 7.33 -0.59 6.24
N LEU A 76 6.76 -1.30 5.25
CA LEU A 76 6.80 -2.77 5.18
C LEU A 76 8.22 -3.30 5.05
N THR A 77 9.06 -2.68 4.22
CA THR A 77 10.48 -3.06 4.06
C THR A 77 11.21 -2.92 5.38
N LYS A 78 11.13 -1.76 6.04
CA LYS A 78 11.78 -1.51 7.33
C LYS A 78 11.33 -2.48 8.42
N LEU A 79 10.05 -2.83 8.43
CA LEU A 79 9.50 -3.78 9.39
C LEU A 79 10.05 -5.20 9.14
N ASN A 80 10.18 -5.59 7.88
CA ASN A 80 10.78 -6.87 7.51
C ASN A 80 12.28 -6.94 7.88
N ASP A 81 13.02 -5.86 7.65
CA ASP A 81 14.43 -5.77 8.05
C ASP A 81 14.58 -5.90 9.57
N SER A 82 13.74 -5.17 10.34
CA SER A 82 13.71 -5.25 11.80
C SER A 82 13.39 -6.66 12.30
N MET A 83 12.50 -7.39 11.63
CA MET A 83 12.21 -8.79 11.96
C MET A 83 13.41 -9.71 11.70
N GLN A 84 14.14 -9.50 10.61
CA GLN A 84 15.34 -10.29 10.31
C GLN A 84 16.43 -10.06 11.36
N GLU A 85 16.67 -8.81 11.76
CA GLU A 85 17.62 -8.48 12.82
C GLU A 85 17.22 -9.12 14.15
N MET A 86 15.93 -9.07 14.52
CA MET A 86 15.42 -9.69 15.74
C MET A 86 15.63 -11.22 15.73
N ASN A 87 15.35 -11.88 14.61
CA ASN A 87 15.55 -13.32 14.47
C ASN A 87 17.03 -13.72 14.54
N ALA A 88 17.92 -12.91 13.96
CA ALA A 88 19.36 -13.12 14.05
C ALA A 88 19.84 -12.99 15.50
N ALA A 89 19.39 -11.95 16.22
CA ALA A 89 19.72 -11.74 17.62
C ALA A 89 19.23 -12.91 18.50
N ALA A 90 18.01 -13.38 18.30
CA ALA A 90 17.45 -14.52 19.02
C ALA A 90 18.26 -15.82 18.76
N THR A 91 18.64 -16.06 17.50
CA THR A 91 19.46 -17.23 17.12
C THR A 91 20.83 -17.19 17.77
N ASN A 92 21.50 -16.04 17.75
CA ASN A 92 22.80 -15.85 18.38
C ASN A 92 22.72 -16.04 19.91
N LEU A 93 21.66 -15.52 20.54
CA LEU A 93 21.44 -15.69 21.98
C LEU A 93 21.22 -17.17 22.33
N ALA A 94 20.40 -17.89 21.56
CA ALA A 94 20.16 -19.31 21.77
C ALA A 94 21.46 -20.12 21.65
N ALA A 95 22.30 -19.83 20.65
CA ALA A 95 23.60 -20.47 20.48
C ALA A 95 24.55 -20.20 21.66
N ALA A 96 24.63 -18.95 22.13
CA ALA A 96 25.48 -18.58 23.26
C ALA A 96 25.05 -19.28 24.56
N VAL A 97 23.74 -19.35 24.82
CA VAL A 97 23.17 -20.06 25.97
C VAL A 97 23.51 -21.56 25.90
N GLN A 98 23.35 -22.19 24.73
CA GLN A 98 23.67 -23.60 24.54
C GLN A 98 25.16 -23.90 24.78
N GLN A 99 26.05 -23.04 24.29
CA GLN A 99 27.49 -23.18 24.48
C GLN A 99 27.88 -23.09 25.96
N GLU A 100 27.28 -22.16 26.71
CA GLU A 100 27.54 -22.01 28.14
C GLU A 100 27.07 -23.23 28.94
N TYR A 101 25.91 -23.82 28.59
CA TYR A 101 25.46 -25.07 29.22
C TYR A 101 26.44 -26.22 29.00
N GLN A 102 27.00 -26.37 27.79
CA GLN A 102 27.99 -27.40 27.49
C GLN A 102 29.28 -27.19 28.27
N ARG A 103 29.73 -25.94 28.42
CA ARG A 103 30.96 -25.59 29.14
C ARG A 103 30.90 -25.87 30.65
N ARG A 104 29.69 -25.82 31.23
CA ARG A 104 29.46 -26.10 32.67
C ARG A 104 29.24 -27.58 32.99
N GLN A 105 29.01 -28.43 31.97
CA GLN A 105 28.85 -29.88 32.13
C GLN A 105 30.16 -30.66 31.94
N GLN A 106 31.25 -29.99 31.56
CA GLN A 106 32.62 -30.52 31.55
C GLN A 106 33.36 -30.08 32.81
#